data_AF-A0A453CN17-F1
#
_entry.id   AF-A0A453CN17-F1
#
_cell.length_a   1.000
_cell.length_b   1.000
_cell.length_c   1.000
_cell.angle_alpha   90.00
_cell.angle_beta   90.00
_cell.angle_gamma   90.00
#
_symmetry.space_group_name_H-M   'P 1'
#
loop_
_entity.id
_entity.type
_entity.pdbx_description
1 polymer ?
#
loop_
_entity_poly.entity_id
_entity_poly.type
_entity_poly.pdbx_seq_one_letter_code
_entity_poly.pdbx_strand_id
1 'polypeptide(L)'
;DCTPACRANYPKYGVDYPSHEPTGRFSNGYNLADQLAQFLGFDESPPAFQSLPEKGIARQMKNGINFASGGSGLQNKTGQKLCGQLLCMADQVGKFTSAVKKMGKGSGDLLSRSLFFISVGSNDLFEYADPDSPPPKRNDTAFLESLVAYYRGYLQDLHAAGARKFSIVSPALVGCCPSQRAIAKKHDDT
;
A
#
# COMPACT_ATOMS: atom_id res chain seq x y z
N ASP A 1 -21.42 -7.86 -0.44
CA ASP A 1 -21.71 -6.47 -0.03
C ASP A 1 -20.46 -5.78 0.45
N CYS A 2 -19.87 -4.92 -0.38
CA CYS A 2 -18.61 -4.23 -0.09
C CYS A 2 -18.89 -2.83 0.46
N THR A 3 -18.38 -2.54 1.64
CA THR A 3 -18.41 -1.21 2.26
C THR A 3 -17.68 -0.18 1.38
N PRO A 4 -18.25 1.03 1.13
CA PRO A 4 -17.64 2.09 0.34
C PRO A 4 -16.30 2.63 0.89
N ALA A 5 -15.96 2.32 2.15
CA ALA A 5 -14.87 2.94 2.90
C ALA A 5 -13.48 2.72 2.29
N CYS A 6 -13.29 1.66 1.49
CA CYS A 6 -11.99 1.30 0.92
C CYS A 6 -12.00 1.23 -0.62
N ARG A 7 -12.83 2.06 -1.27
CA ARG A 7 -12.83 2.19 -2.73
C ARG A 7 -12.60 3.64 -3.16
N ALA A 8 -11.89 3.80 -4.26
CA ALA A 8 -11.59 5.10 -4.85
C ALA A 8 -12.06 5.25 -6.31
N ASN A 9 -13.17 4.61 -6.64
CA ASN A 9 -13.75 4.55 -7.98
C ASN A 9 -15.05 5.37 -8.11
N TYR A 10 -15.15 6.50 -7.40
CA TYR A 10 -16.31 7.40 -7.44
C TYR A 10 -15.88 8.87 -7.62
N PRO A 11 -16.76 9.79 -8.07
CA PRO A 11 -16.41 11.10 -8.69
C PRO A 11 -15.57 12.08 -7.87
N LYS A 12 -15.31 11.83 -6.58
CA LYS A 12 -14.43 12.67 -5.75
C LYS A 12 -12.95 12.36 -5.97
N TYR A 13 -12.65 11.19 -6.51
CA TYR A 13 -11.30 10.77 -6.85
C TYR A 13 -11.04 11.05 -8.32
N GLY A 14 -9.85 11.56 -8.66
CA GLY A 14 -9.48 11.85 -10.05
C GLY A 14 -9.99 13.17 -10.65
N VAL A 15 -10.59 14.07 -9.84
CA VAL A 15 -11.05 15.40 -10.28
C VAL A 15 -9.94 16.22 -10.96
N ASP A 16 -8.71 16.15 -10.44
CA ASP A 16 -7.53 16.83 -10.97
C ASP A 16 -6.65 15.91 -11.83
N TYR A 17 -7.12 14.70 -12.13
CA TYR A 17 -6.47 13.82 -13.09
C TYR A 17 -6.79 14.29 -14.52
N PRO A 18 -5.90 14.10 -15.52
CA PRO A 18 -6.17 14.55 -16.90
C PRO A 18 -7.48 14.05 -17.51
N SER A 19 -8.00 12.90 -17.07
CA SER A 19 -9.29 12.38 -17.54
C SER A 19 -10.50 12.98 -16.81
N HIS A 20 -10.32 13.64 -15.67
CA HIS A 20 -11.38 14.12 -14.78
C HIS A 20 -12.37 13.02 -14.33
N GLU A 21 -11.90 11.78 -14.26
CA GLU A 21 -12.70 10.59 -13.95
C GLU A 21 -12.08 9.79 -12.79
N PRO A 22 -12.86 8.96 -12.06
CA PRO A 22 -12.33 8.12 -10.99
C PRO A 22 -11.22 7.18 -11.44
N THR A 23 -10.04 7.32 -10.83
CA THR A 23 -8.84 6.58 -11.21
C THR A 23 -8.58 5.34 -10.35
N GLY A 24 -9.31 5.16 -9.24
CA GLY A 24 -8.98 4.16 -8.21
C GLY A 24 -7.86 4.60 -7.26
N ARG A 25 -7.33 5.83 -7.41
CA ARG A 25 -6.36 6.42 -6.48
C ARG A 25 -7.10 7.14 -5.37
N PHE A 26 -6.68 6.96 -4.12
CA PHE A 26 -7.19 7.72 -2.97
C PHE A 26 -6.64 9.16 -2.97
N SER A 27 -6.88 9.88 -4.06
CA SER A 27 -6.44 11.25 -4.32
C SER A 27 -7.37 11.91 -5.35
N ASN A 28 -7.42 13.24 -5.35
CA ASN A 28 -8.03 14.02 -6.43
C ASN A 28 -7.28 13.86 -7.76
N GLY A 29 -6.02 13.42 -7.77
CA GLY A 29 -5.26 13.20 -9.00
C GLY A 29 -4.14 12.17 -8.80
N TYR A 30 -2.94 12.52 -9.27
CA TYR A 30 -1.73 11.73 -9.05
C TYR A 30 -1.42 11.58 -7.56
N ASN A 31 -1.14 10.35 -7.13
CA ASN A 31 -0.67 10.05 -5.78
C ASN A 31 0.87 10.09 -5.69
N LEU A 32 1.43 9.82 -4.51
CA LEU A 32 2.88 9.86 -4.32
C LEU A 32 3.66 8.89 -5.21
N ALA A 33 3.13 7.70 -5.48
CA ALA A 33 3.79 6.74 -6.38
C ALA A 33 3.81 7.25 -7.83
N ASP A 34 2.75 7.95 -8.27
CA ASP A 34 2.72 8.57 -9.59
C ASP A 34 3.70 9.72 -9.70
N GLN A 35 3.75 10.59 -8.69
CA GLN A 35 4.68 11.70 -8.66
C GLN A 35 6.13 11.20 -8.67
N LEU A 36 6.43 10.15 -7.89
CA LEU A 36 7.74 9.51 -7.92
C LEU A 36 8.07 8.96 -9.32
N ALA A 37 7.11 8.32 -9.99
CA ALA A 37 7.29 7.83 -11.35
C ALA A 37 7.56 8.97 -12.34
N GLN A 38 6.85 10.09 -12.22
CA GLN A 38 7.06 11.31 -13.01
C GLN A 38 8.44 11.92 -12.79
N PHE A 39 8.92 11.98 -11.54
CA PHE A 39 10.29 12.40 -11.24
C PHE A 39 11.36 11.49 -11.86
N LEU A 40 11.03 10.22 -12.09
CA LEU A 40 11.91 9.24 -12.74
C LEU A 40 11.77 9.23 -14.28
N GLY A 41 10.92 10.10 -14.85
CA GLY A 41 10.72 10.25 -16.29
C GLY A 41 9.66 9.33 -16.90
N PHE A 42 8.79 8.73 -16.09
CA PHE A 42 7.60 7.99 -16.56
C PHE A 42 6.35 8.89 -16.53
N ASP A 43 5.30 8.54 -17.27
CA ASP A 43 4.06 9.32 -17.26
C ASP A 43 3.30 9.24 -15.92
N GLU A 44 3.27 8.04 -15.33
CA GLU A 44 2.59 7.73 -14.06
C GLU A 44 3.11 6.43 -13.43
N SER A 45 2.60 6.04 -12.26
CA SER A 45 2.98 4.77 -11.64
C SER A 45 2.51 3.56 -12.46
N PRO A 46 3.17 2.39 -12.35
CA PRO A 46 2.79 1.21 -13.11
C PRO A 46 1.35 0.75 -12.81
N PRO A 47 0.71 0.03 -13.75
CA PRO A 47 -0.66 -0.45 -13.56
C PRO A 47 -0.78 -1.39 -12.35
N ALA A 48 -1.95 -1.38 -11.72
CA ALA A 48 -2.26 -2.24 -10.60
C ALA A 48 -2.21 -3.72 -10.99
N PHE A 49 -1.66 -4.60 -10.15
CA PHE A 49 -1.59 -6.03 -10.41
C PHE A 49 -2.96 -6.63 -10.73
N GLN A 50 -4.00 -6.21 -10.00
CA GLN A 50 -5.36 -6.71 -10.18
C GLN A 50 -6.03 -6.30 -11.50
N SER A 51 -5.54 -5.26 -12.19
CA SER A 51 -6.07 -4.85 -13.50
C SER A 51 -5.44 -5.61 -14.66
N LEU A 52 -4.44 -6.48 -14.41
CA LEU A 52 -3.70 -7.17 -15.44
C LEU A 52 -4.28 -8.56 -15.74
N PRO A 53 -4.41 -8.95 -17.03
CA PRO A 53 -4.73 -10.32 -17.38
C PRO A 53 -3.55 -11.24 -17.05
N GLU A 54 -3.83 -12.47 -16.61
CA GLU A 54 -2.79 -13.39 -16.13
C GLU A 54 -1.66 -13.64 -17.15
N LYS A 55 -2.02 -13.77 -18.44
CA LYS A 55 -1.07 -14.00 -19.54
C LYS A 55 -0.14 -12.79 -19.77
N GLY A 56 -0.52 -11.60 -19.30
CA GLY A 56 0.23 -10.35 -19.46
C GLY A 56 1.24 -10.06 -18.35
N ILE A 57 1.15 -10.73 -17.20
CA ILE A 57 1.92 -10.38 -15.98
C ILE A 57 3.43 -10.40 -16.25
N ALA A 58 3.96 -11.49 -16.82
CA ALA A 58 5.40 -11.60 -17.08
C ALA A 58 5.90 -10.54 -18.07
N ARG A 59 5.11 -10.19 -19.08
CA ARG A 59 5.49 -9.10 -19.99
C ARG A 59 5.47 -7.76 -19.28
N GLN A 60 4.44 -7.50 -18.46
CA GLN A 60 4.26 -6.24 -17.75
C GLN A 60 5.32 -6.00 -16.67
N MET A 61 5.84 -7.06 -16.03
CA MET A 61 6.94 -6.96 -15.06
C MET A 61 8.18 -6.23 -15.61
N LYS A 62 8.40 -6.22 -16.94
CA LYS A 62 9.48 -5.46 -17.58
C LYS A 62 9.31 -3.94 -17.49
N ASN A 63 8.06 -3.49 -17.36
CA ASN A 63 7.68 -2.07 -17.27
C ASN A 63 7.20 -1.68 -15.86
N GLY A 64 7.27 -2.60 -14.90
CA GLY A 64 6.76 -2.42 -13.55
C GLY A 64 5.28 -2.81 -13.37
N ILE A 65 4.94 -3.12 -12.12
CA ILE A 65 3.58 -3.43 -11.67
C ILE A 65 3.40 -2.83 -10.26
N ASN A 66 2.24 -2.24 -10.00
CA ASN A 66 1.85 -1.78 -8.68
C ASN A 66 1.09 -2.90 -7.93
N PHE A 67 1.66 -3.40 -6.83
CA PHE A 67 1.05 -4.45 -6.00
C PHE A 67 0.24 -3.90 -4.82
N ALA A 68 0.24 -2.59 -4.60
CA ALA A 68 -0.40 -1.96 -3.44
C ALA A 68 -1.91 -2.18 -3.42
N SER A 69 -2.48 -2.25 -2.22
CA SER A 69 -3.92 -2.38 -2.00
C SER A 69 -4.36 -1.42 -0.89
N GLY A 70 -5.39 -0.62 -1.18
CA GLY A 70 -5.98 0.29 -0.20
C GLY A 70 -6.50 -0.46 1.03
N GLY A 71 -6.28 0.11 2.21
CA GLY A 71 -6.65 -0.51 3.50
C GLY A 71 -5.63 -1.51 4.05
N SER A 72 -4.68 -1.99 3.24
CA SER A 72 -3.65 -2.93 3.74
C SER A 72 -2.72 -2.27 4.74
N GLY A 73 -2.33 -3.04 5.76
CA GLY A 73 -1.24 -2.73 6.68
C GLY A 73 -0.11 -3.76 6.62
N LEU A 74 0.83 -3.64 7.56
CA LEU A 74 1.89 -4.61 7.81
C LEU A 74 1.34 -5.90 8.44
N GLN A 75 0.33 -5.82 9.30
CA GLN A 75 -0.31 -7.03 9.80
C GLN A 75 -1.30 -7.57 8.77
N ASN A 76 -1.37 -8.89 8.63
CA ASN A 76 -2.29 -9.51 7.67
C ASN A 76 -3.77 -9.18 7.94
N LYS A 77 -4.12 -8.91 9.20
CA LYS A 77 -5.49 -8.58 9.62
C LYS A 77 -5.88 -7.13 9.34
N THR A 78 -4.92 -6.24 9.11
CA THR A 78 -5.17 -4.82 8.93
C THR A 78 -6.03 -4.57 7.70
N GLY A 79 -7.09 -3.79 7.88
CA GLY A 79 -8.09 -3.42 6.89
C GLY A 79 -9.21 -4.44 6.73
N GLN A 80 -9.11 -5.65 7.28
CA GLN A 80 -10.11 -6.71 7.05
C GLN A 80 -11.49 -6.34 7.61
N LYS A 81 -11.55 -5.75 8.82
CA LYS A 81 -12.81 -5.32 9.45
C LYS A 81 -13.50 -4.22 8.62
N LEU A 82 -12.73 -3.25 8.12
CA LEU A 82 -13.27 -2.05 7.45
C LEU A 82 -13.57 -2.28 5.96
N CYS A 83 -12.65 -2.93 5.24
CA CYS A 83 -12.68 -3.02 3.78
C CYS A 83 -13.31 -4.33 3.27
N GLY A 84 -13.34 -5.38 4.10
CA GLY A 84 -13.84 -6.72 3.75
C GLY A 84 -12.94 -7.48 2.78
N GLN A 85 -12.66 -6.92 1.60
CA GLN A 85 -11.80 -7.51 0.56
C GLN A 85 -10.64 -6.56 0.22
N LEU A 86 -9.41 -7.02 0.48
CA LEU A 86 -8.17 -6.33 0.13
C LEU A 86 -7.04 -7.36 -0.04
N LEU A 87 -5.89 -6.93 -0.59
CA LEU A 87 -4.67 -7.75 -0.59
C LEU A 87 -3.79 -7.32 0.57
N CYS A 88 -3.64 -8.18 1.58
CA CYS A 88 -2.79 -7.85 2.71
C CYS A 88 -1.32 -7.84 2.27
N MET A 89 -0.40 -7.29 3.08
CA MET A 89 1.00 -7.19 2.66
C MET A 89 1.62 -8.55 2.30
N ALA A 90 1.26 -9.62 3.01
CA ALA A 90 1.67 -10.98 2.64
C ALA A 90 1.16 -11.40 1.24
N ASP A 91 -0.08 -11.07 0.88
CA ASP A 91 -0.62 -11.35 -0.47
C ASP A 91 0.11 -10.54 -1.54
N GLN A 92 0.44 -9.27 -1.25
CA GLN A 92 1.16 -8.40 -2.18
C GLN A 92 2.57 -8.94 -2.46
N VAL A 93 3.31 -9.33 -1.42
CA VAL A 93 4.63 -9.98 -1.55
C VAL A 93 4.50 -11.33 -2.25
N GLY A 94 3.51 -12.15 -1.90
CA GLY A 94 3.23 -13.44 -2.55
C GLY A 94 2.93 -13.31 -4.05
N LYS A 95 2.16 -12.29 -4.43
CA LYS A 95 1.88 -11.97 -5.84
C LYS A 95 3.12 -11.50 -6.57
N PHE A 96 3.95 -10.67 -5.94
CA PHE A 96 5.24 -10.26 -6.52
C PHE A 96 6.15 -11.47 -6.76
N THR A 97 6.37 -12.32 -5.75
CA THR A 97 7.23 -13.51 -5.91
C THR A 97 6.67 -14.47 -6.96
N SER A 98 5.35 -14.59 -7.07
CA SER A 98 4.69 -15.37 -8.12
C SER A 98 4.91 -14.76 -9.52
N ALA A 99 4.84 -13.43 -9.65
CA ALA A 99 5.16 -12.73 -10.90
C ALA A 99 6.63 -12.91 -11.30
N VAL A 100 7.56 -12.88 -10.33
CA VAL A 100 8.99 -13.18 -10.57
C VAL A 100 9.18 -14.62 -11.08
N LYS A 101 8.48 -15.61 -10.50
CA LYS A 101 8.54 -16.99 -11.01
C LYS A 101 8.05 -17.10 -12.46
N LYS A 102 6.99 -16.37 -12.81
CA LYS A 102 6.44 -16.30 -14.18
C LYS A 102 7.39 -15.65 -15.19
N MET A 103 8.31 -14.78 -14.75
CA MET A 103 9.36 -14.23 -15.61
C MET A 103 10.38 -15.28 -16.06
N GLY A 104 10.51 -16.39 -15.32
CA GLY A 104 11.50 -17.43 -15.59
C GLY A 104 12.93 -17.02 -15.22
N LYS A 105 13.90 -17.78 -15.74
CA LYS A 105 15.34 -17.53 -15.52
C LYS A 105 15.75 -16.20 -16.17
N GLY A 106 16.67 -15.47 -15.52
CA GLY A 106 17.22 -14.22 -16.05
C GLY A 106 16.53 -12.93 -15.60
N SER A 107 15.49 -13.01 -14.75
CA SER A 107 14.84 -11.82 -14.16
C SER A 107 15.72 -11.07 -13.14
N GLY A 108 16.80 -11.69 -12.65
CA GLY A 108 17.66 -11.14 -11.61
C GLY A 108 18.30 -9.79 -11.94
N ASP A 109 18.83 -9.61 -13.16
CA ASP A 109 19.42 -8.32 -13.57
C ASP A 109 18.39 -7.20 -13.51
N LEU A 110 17.23 -7.42 -14.15
CA LEU A 110 16.12 -6.47 -14.14
C LEU A 110 15.70 -6.12 -12.71
N LEU A 111 15.43 -7.11 -11.86
CA LEU A 111 14.96 -6.89 -10.49
C LEU A 111 16.01 -6.17 -9.63
N SER A 112 17.29 -6.46 -9.82
CA SER A 112 18.36 -5.77 -9.10
C SER A 112 18.46 -4.28 -9.48
N ARG A 113 18.04 -3.94 -10.70
CA ARG A 113 18.05 -2.59 -11.26
C ARG A 113 16.71 -1.86 -11.13
N SER A 114 15.63 -2.55 -10.78
CA SER A 114 14.32 -1.94 -10.50
C SER A 114 14.30 -1.22 -9.16
N LEU A 115 13.43 -0.20 -9.05
CA LEU A 115 13.12 0.48 -7.78
C LEU A 115 11.87 -0.14 -7.15
N PHE A 116 11.96 -0.47 -5.87
CA PHE A 116 10.86 -0.99 -5.06
C PHE A 116 10.38 0.10 -4.12
N PHE A 117 9.28 0.75 -4.47
CA PHE A 117 8.65 1.77 -3.66
C PHE A 117 7.64 1.14 -2.69
N ILE A 118 7.80 1.40 -1.38
CA ILE A 118 6.96 0.83 -0.34
C ILE A 118 6.45 1.94 0.58
N SER A 119 5.13 2.01 0.72
CA SER A 119 4.42 2.91 1.63
C SER A 119 3.34 2.13 2.36
N VAL A 120 3.60 1.75 3.62
CA VAL A 120 2.72 0.88 4.42
C VAL A 120 2.91 1.19 5.91
N GLY A 121 1.93 0.86 6.75
CA GLY A 121 1.98 1.00 8.20
C GLY A 121 0.96 1.98 8.78
N SER A 122 0.52 2.99 8.01
CA SER A 122 -0.46 3.96 8.50
C SER A 122 -1.81 3.34 8.87
N ASN A 123 -2.26 2.32 8.13
CA ASN A 123 -3.51 1.62 8.45
C ASN A 123 -3.42 0.82 9.75
N ASP A 124 -2.25 0.24 10.07
CA ASP A 124 -2.04 -0.46 11.34
C ASP A 124 -2.17 0.53 12.51
N LEU A 125 -1.65 1.75 12.35
CA LEU A 125 -1.78 2.81 13.35
C LEU A 125 -3.22 3.32 13.48
N PHE A 126 -3.94 3.46 12.38
CA PHE A 126 -5.36 3.86 12.42
C PHE A 126 -6.21 2.83 13.15
N GLU A 127 -6.04 1.54 12.87
CA GLU A 127 -6.80 0.48 13.56
C GLU A 127 -6.40 0.30 15.01
N TYR A 128 -5.12 0.49 15.34
CA TYR A 128 -4.64 0.47 16.72
C TYR A 128 -5.25 1.60 17.55
N ALA A 129 -5.51 2.75 16.94
CA ALA A 129 -6.12 3.91 17.60
C ALA A 129 -7.66 3.96 17.47
N ASP A 130 -8.29 2.94 16.87
CA ASP A 130 -9.74 2.86 16.71
C ASP A 130 -10.44 2.84 18.10
N PRO A 131 -11.45 3.72 18.36
CA PRO A 131 -12.20 3.71 19.61
C PRO A 131 -12.91 2.39 19.95
N ASP A 132 -13.23 1.57 18.94
CA ASP A 132 -13.81 0.23 19.13
C ASP A 132 -12.76 -0.82 19.54
N SER A 133 -11.47 -0.48 19.47
CA SER A 133 -10.37 -1.32 19.93
C SER A 133 -10.11 -1.07 21.43
N PRO A 134 -9.50 -2.02 22.16
CA PRO A 134 -9.00 -1.75 23.51
C PRO A 134 -8.14 -0.47 23.51
N PRO A 135 -8.29 0.43 24.51
CA PRO A 135 -7.63 1.73 24.48
C PRO A 135 -6.14 1.58 24.20
N PRO A 136 -5.62 2.29 23.18
CA PRO A 136 -4.21 2.19 22.85
C PRO A 136 -3.37 2.59 24.05
N LYS A 137 -2.37 1.77 24.40
CA LYS A 137 -1.41 2.13 25.43
C LYS A 137 -0.45 3.15 24.82
N ARG A 138 -0.27 4.30 25.49
CA ARG A 138 0.85 5.20 25.16
C ARG A 138 2.15 4.40 25.27
N ASN A 139 2.96 4.41 24.21
CA ASN A 139 4.20 3.65 24.08
C ASN A 139 4.01 2.13 24.13
N ASP A 140 3.05 1.60 23.36
CA ASP A 140 2.92 0.15 23.16
C ASP A 140 4.08 -0.41 22.30
N THR A 141 5.20 -0.63 22.97
CA THR A 141 6.42 -1.16 22.38
C THR A 141 6.17 -2.51 21.72
N ALA A 142 5.37 -3.39 22.34
CA ALA A 142 5.08 -4.71 21.80
C ALA A 142 4.36 -4.64 20.45
N PHE A 143 3.37 -3.75 20.34
CA PHE A 143 2.70 -3.48 19.06
C PHE A 143 3.68 -2.96 18.01
N LEU A 144 4.49 -1.95 18.33
CA LEU A 144 5.45 -1.37 17.38
C LEU A 144 6.54 -2.37 16.96
N GLU A 145 7.07 -3.15 17.89
CA GLU A 145 8.04 -4.23 17.61
C GLU A 145 7.44 -5.29 16.70
N SER A 146 6.15 -5.61 16.87
CA SER A 146 5.46 -6.54 15.96
C SER A 146 5.40 -6.01 14.53
N LEU A 147 5.12 -4.71 14.33
CA LEU A 147 5.11 -4.09 13.00
C LEU A 147 6.50 -4.13 12.37
N VAL A 148 7.54 -3.82 13.15
CA VAL A 148 8.94 -3.89 12.69
C VAL A 148 9.31 -5.32 12.28
N ALA A 149 8.87 -6.33 13.03
CA ALA A 149 9.12 -7.74 12.71
C ALA A 149 8.43 -8.15 11.40
N TYR A 150 7.15 -7.79 11.21
CA TYR A 150 6.45 -8.02 9.93
C TYR A 150 7.18 -7.35 8.77
N TYR A 151 7.55 -6.07 8.93
CA TYR A 151 8.19 -5.33 7.86
C TYR A 151 9.55 -5.92 7.49
N ARG A 152 10.35 -6.31 8.50
CA ARG A 152 11.62 -7.01 8.29
C ARG A 152 11.42 -8.28 7.45
N GLY A 153 10.42 -9.10 7.80
CA GLY A 153 10.10 -10.32 7.06
C GLY A 153 9.79 -10.03 5.59
N TYR A 154 8.90 -9.08 5.31
CA TYR A 154 8.56 -8.73 3.93
C TYR A 154 9.75 -8.19 3.13
N LEU A 155 10.62 -7.37 3.73
CA LEU A 155 11.83 -6.89 3.07
C LEU A 155 12.81 -8.02 2.77
N GLN A 156 12.95 -8.99 3.69
CA GLN A 156 13.76 -10.19 3.48
C GLN A 156 13.22 -11.04 2.33
N ASP A 157 11.90 -11.25 2.26
CA ASP A 157 11.26 -12.01 1.18
C ASP A 157 11.42 -11.34 -0.18
N LEU A 158 11.20 -10.02 -0.25
CA LEU A 158 11.42 -9.23 -1.46
C LEU A 158 12.89 -9.30 -1.91
N HIS A 159 13.82 -9.17 -0.95
CA HIS A 159 15.24 -9.26 -1.23
C HIS A 159 15.64 -10.67 -1.71
N ALA A 160 15.13 -11.73 -1.07
CA ALA A 160 15.35 -13.11 -1.50
C ALA A 160 14.83 -13.35 -2.94
N ALA A 161 13.74 -12.67 -3.32
CA ALA A 161 13.17 -12.73 -4.66
C ALA A 161 13.87 -11.83 -5.70
N GLY A 162 14.93 -11.11 -5.34
CA GLY A 162 15.79 -10.36 -6.26
C GLY A 162 15.69 -8.84 -6.18
N ALA A 163 14.84 -8.28 -5.32
CA ALA A 163 14.78 -6.84 -5.09
C ALA A 163 16.06 -6.33 -4.42
N ARG A 164 16.60 -5.20 -4.87
CA ARG A 164 17.85 -4.62 -4.31
C ARG A 164 17.76 -3.14 -3.95
N LYS A 165 16.97 -2.36 -4.68
CA LYS A 165 16.82 -0.92 -4.44
C LYS A 165 15.45 -0.61 -3.88
N PHE A 166 15.40 -0.20 -2.61
CA PHE A 166 14.17 0.10 -1.90
C PHE A 166 14.06 1.60 -1.64
N SER A 167 12.88 2.17 -1.91
CA SER A 167 12.46 3.49 -1.45
C SER A 167 11.32 3.27 -0.46
N ILE A 168 11.59 3.56 0.81
CA ILE A 168 10.69 3.29 1.92
C ILE A 168 10.15 4.60 2.46
N VAL A 169 8.83 4.72 2.51
CA VAL A 169 8.13 5.86 3.11
C VAL A 169 7.65 5.45 4.49
N SER A 170 8.11 6.17 5.51
CA SER A 170 7.61 5.98 6.88
C SER A 170 6.14 6.39 6.98
N PRO A 171 5.35 5.76 7.88
CA PRO A 171 3.99 6.21 8.16
C PRO A 171 3.95 7.71 8.47
N ALA A 172 3.03 8.44 7.83
CA ALA A 172 2.81 9.85 8.12
C ALA A 172 2.28 10.05 9.55
N LEU A 173 2.25 11.30 10.01
CA LEU A 173 1.67 11.68 11.31
C LEU A 173 0.14 11.48 11.31
N VAL A 174 -0.31 10.24 11.42
CA VAL A 174 -1.72 9.83 11.29
C VAL A 174 -2.65 10.52 12.27
N GLY A 175 -2.16 10.92 13.46
CA GLY A 175 -2.92 11.70 14.43
C GLY A 175 -3.28 13.11 13.96
N CYS A 176 -2.56 13.65 12.98
CA CYS A 176 -2.88 14.95 12.38
C CYS A 176 -3.96 14.86 11.29
N CYS A 177 -4.36 13.66 10.86
CA CYS A 177 -5.41 13.50 9.87
C CYS A 177 -6.74 14.09 10.38
N PRO A 178 -7.53 14.78 9.54
CA PRO A 178 -8.78 15.41 9.97
C PRO A 178 -9.75 14.47 10.67
N SER A 179 -9.87 13.22 10.21
CA SER A 179 -10.71 12.19 10.85
C SER A 179 -10.27 11.89 12.29
N GLN A 180 -8.97 11.74 12.53
CA GLN A 180 -8.42 11.46 13.85
C GLN A 180 -8.52 12.67 14.78
N ARG A 181 -8.31 13.88 14.26
CA ARG A 181 -8.54 15.11 15.04
C ARG A 181 -10.01 15.29 15.44
N ALA A 182 -10.95 14.88 14.58
CA ALA A 182 -12.37 14.91 14.89
C ALA A 182 -12.74 13.93 16.02
N ILE A 183 -12.15 12.73 16.03
CA ILE A 183 -12.32 11.74 17.10
C ILE A 183 -11.74 12.28 18.41
N ALA A 184 -10.49 12.80 18.38
CA ALA A 184 -9.83 13.33 19.56
C ALA A 184 -10.63 14.46 20.22
N LYS A 185 -11.19 15.39 19.43
CA LYS A 185 -12.04 16.48 19.97
C LYS A 185 -13.27 15.96 20.71
N LYS A 186 -13.95 14.93 20.17
CA LYS A 186 -15.12 14.33 20.83
C LYS A 186 -14.79 13.71 22.19
N HIS A 187 -13.54 13.31 22.42
CA HIS A 187 -13.08 12.74 23.69
C HIS A 187 -12.64 13.80 24.70
N ASP A 188 -12.21 14.99 24.27
CA ASP A 188 -11.92 16.13 25.16
C ASP A 188 -13.20 16.87 25.62
N ASP A 189 -14.32 16.65 24.92
CA ASP A 189 -15.65 17.23 25.22
C ASP A 189 -16.53 16.31 26.11
N THR A 190 -15.97 15.25 26.72
CA THR A 190 -16.61 14.33 27.70
C THR A 190 -15.77 14.18 28.95
#